data_AF-A0A0N8KEK1-F1
#
_entry.id   AF-A0A0N8KEK1-F1
#
_cell.length_a   1.000
_cell.length_b   1.000
_cell.length_c   1.000
_cell.angle_alpha   90.00
_cell.angle_beta   90.00
_cell.angle_gamma   90.00
#
_symmetry.space_group_name_H-M   'P 1'
#
loop_
_entity.id
_entity.type
_entity.pdbx_description
1 polymer ?
#
loop_
_entity_poly.entity_id
_entity_poly.type
_entity_poly.pdbx_seq_one_letter_code
_entity_poly.pdbx_strand_id
1 'polypeptide(L)'
;MFVLEQENQDLFDRIQEQNLNRQYELLTNCIEIGLLKGPAAFDKYLLWALNHVAVANISQFGGRFRREPIYVGNHKPPHFKDVDEWMDRFISTVQENWYVWTETELAAYGLWRLNWIHPFIEGNGRTARAVCYYLLCVRSGALLHGRKIVPERIRDDRKGYESALIAADREWDAGHLNFAEMEECLAALLQAQLENDGLPYQGAV
;
A
#
# COMPACT_ATOMS: atom_id res chain seq x y z
N MET A 1 -10.90 -17.04 -13.27
CA MET A 1 -10.16 -16.97 -14.55
C MET A 1 -8.93 -16.13 -14.32
N PHE A 2 -7.74 -16.64 -14.62
CA PHE A 2 -6.47 -15.91 -14.52
C PHE A 2 -5.56 -16.30 -15.68
N VAL A 3 -4.57 -15.46 -15.99
CA VAL A 3 -3.50 -15.73 -16.95
C VAL A 3 -2.18 -15.84 -16.21
N LEU A 4 -1.37 -16.84 -16.55
CA LEU A 4 0.01 -16.92 -16.06
C LEU A 4 0.93 -16.12 -16.97
N GLU A 5 1.94 -15.50 -16.36
CA GLU A 5 2.95 -14.73 -17.09
C GLU A 5 3.62 -15.57 -18.20
N GLN A 6 3.91 -16.85 -17.91
CA GLN A 6 4.54 -17.77 -18.86
C GLN A 6 3.63 -18.20 -20.01
N GLU A 7 2.31 -18.06 -19.88
CA GLU A 7 1.36 -18.42 -20.94
C GLU A 7 1.24 -17.31 -21.98
N ASN A 8 1.22 -16.05 -21.54
CA ASN A 8 1.09 -14.90 -22.42
C ASN A 8 1.53 -13.60 -21.71
N GLN A 9 2.80 -13.23 -21.88
CA GLN A 9 3.38 -12.02 -21.28
C GLN A 9 2.60 -10.75 -21.65
N ASP A 10 2.29 -10.54 -22.93
CA ASP A 10 1.61 -9.34 -23.42
C ASP A 10 0.20 -9.19 -22.84
N LEU A 11 -0.53 -10.30 -22.64
CA LEU A 11 -1.83 -10.27 -21.98
C LEU A 11 -1.67 -10.04 -20.47
N PHE A 12 -0.71 -10.69 -19.83
CA PHE A 12 -0.43 -10.53 -18.41
C PHE A 12 -0.12 -9.07 -18.08
N ASP A 13 0.80 -8.44 -18.81
CA ASP A 13 1.22 -7.05 -18.59
C ASP A 13 0.08 -6.05 -18.82
N ARG A 14 -0.72 -6.24 -19.88
CA ARG A 14 -1.92 -5.42 -20.09
C ARG A 14 -2.93 -5.56 -18.95
N ILE A 15 -3.14 -6.77 -18.41
CA ILE A 15 -4.04 -6.96 -17.27
C ILE A 15 -3.47 -6.30 -16.01
N GLN A 16 -2.15 -6.39 -15.79
CA GLN A 16 -1.51 -5.69 -14.66
C GLN A 16 -1.73 -4.17 -14.72
N GLU A 17 -1.58 -3.57 -15.89
CA GLU A 17 -1.84 -2.15 -16.11
C GLU A 17 -3.31 -1.79 -15.87
N GLN A 18 -4.24 -2.60 -16.41
CA GLN A 18 -5.67 -2.40 -16.16
C GLN A 18 -6.04 -2.53 -14.68
N ASN A 19 -5.43 -3.48 -13.96
CA ASN A 19 -5.65 -3.65 -12.54
C ASN A 19 -5.11 -2.46 -11.73
N LEU A 20 -3.98 -1.88 -12.14
CA LEU A 20 -3.46 -0.67 -11.52
C LEU A 20 -4.47 0.47 -11.64
N ASN A 21 -5.02 0.70 -12.83
CA ASN A 21 -6.02 1.75 -13.06
C ASN A 21 -7.29 1.51 -12.23
N ARG A 22 -7.84 0.28 -12.27
CA ARG A 22 -9.01 -0.11 -11.46
C ARG A 22 -8.76 0.06 -9.96
N GLN A 23 -7.55 -0.26 -9.50
CA GLN A 23 -7.19 -0.13 -8.08
C GLN A 23 -7.20 1.34 -7.67
N TYR A 24 -6.71 2.25 -8.52
CA TYR A 24 -6.72 3.69 -8.25
C TYR A 24 -8.12 4.29 -8.28
N GLU A 25 -9.00 3.84 -9.19
CA GLU A 25 -10.42 4.20 -9.17
C GLU A 25 -11.10 3.77 -7.87
N LEU A 26 -10.92 2.51 -7.46
CA LEU A 26 -11.43 2.01 -6.17
C LEU A 26 -10.86 2.80 -4.99
N LEU A 27 -9.54 3.04 -4.99
CA LEU A 27 -8.84 3.76 -3.94
C LEU A 27 -9.40 5.17 -3.75
N THR A 28 -9.75 5.86 -4.84
CA THR A 28 -10.35 7.19 -4.80
C THR A 28 -11.68 7.17 -4.05
N ASN A 29 -12.58 6.22 -4.39
CA ASN A 29 -13.84 6.04 -3.65
C ASN A 29 -13.60 5.71 -2.18
N CYS A 30 -12.61 4.86 -1.89
CA CYS A 30 -12.23 4.53 -0.51
C CYS A 30 -11.75 5.77 0.25
N ILE A 31 -10.93 6.64 -0.36
CA ILE A 31 -10.46 7.89 0.25
C ILE A 31 -11.65 8.80 0.57
N GLU A 32 -12.60 8.99 -0.35
CA GLU A 32 -13.80 9.80 -0.09
C GLU A 32 -14.61 9.28 1.11
N ILE A 33 -14.80 7.96 1.21
CA ILE A 33 -15.44 7.32 2.37
C ILE A 33 -14.60 7.54 3.64
N GLY A 34 -13.28 7.38 3.54
CA GLY A 34 -12.34 7.58 4.63
C GLY A 34 -12.39 9.00 5.18
N LEU A 35 -12.48 10.01 4.31
CA LEU A 35 -12.60 11.42 4.71
C LEU A 35 -13.85 11.67 5.56
N LEU A 36 -14.94 10.92 5.34
CA LEU A 36 -16.17 11.02 6.11
C LEU A 36 -16.16 10.18 7.39
N LYS A 37 -15.50 9.02 7.38
CA LYS A 37 -15.57 8.01 8.45
C LYS A 37 -14.35 8.00 9.37
N GLY A 38 -13.25 8.62 8.97
CA GLY A 38 -12.00 8.64 9.71
C GLY A 38 -11.41 7.24 9.93
N PRO A 39 -10.83 6.95 11.11
CA PRO A 39 -10.08 5.70 11.34
C PRO A 39 -10.93 4.43 11.18
N ALA A 40 -12.24 4.51 11.43
CA ALA A 40 -13.14 3.35 11.34
C ALA A 40 -13.28 2.79 9.91
N ALA A 41 -12.95 3.57 8.87
CA ALA A 41 -12.93 3.08 7.49
C ALA A 41 -11.65 2.31 7.13
N PHE A 42 -10.61 2.39 7.96
CA PHE A 42 -9.40 1.59 7.78
C PHE A 42 -9.59 0.22 8.44
N ASP A 43 -10.10 -0.75 7.68
CA ASP A 43 -10.36 -2.10 8.17
C ASP A 43 -9.81 -3.19 7.23
N LYS A 44 -9.96 -4.46 7.61
CA LYS A 44 -9.47 -5.58 6.79
C LYS A 44 -10.17 -5.69 5.44
N TYR A 45 -11.41 -5.22 5.32
CA TYR A 45 -12.19 -5.31 4.09
C TYR A 45 -11.67 -4.32 3.04
N LEU A 46 -11.27 -3.12 3.47
CA LEU A 46 -10.51 -2.17 2.63
C LEU A 46 -9.25 -2.85 2.07
N LEU A 47 -8.45 -3.49 2.92
CA LEU A 47 -7.21 -4.15 2.50
C LEU A 47 -7.46 -5.30 1.52
N TRP A 48 -8.48 -6.12 1.78
CA TRP A 48 -8.88 -7.20 0.89
C TRP A 48 -9.40 -6.68 -0.45
N ALA A 49 -10.22 -5.62 -0.46
CA ALA A 49 -10.74 -5.04 -1.68
C ALA A 49 -9.60 -4.48 -2.56
N LEU A 50 -8.69 -3.70 -1.96
CA LEU A 50 -7.52 -3.16 -2.66
C LEU A 50 -6.63 -4.26 -3.22
N ASN A 51 -6.37 -5.33 -2.45
CA ASN A 51 -5.56 -6.45 -2.93
C ASN A 51 -6.27 -7.24 -4.04
N HIS A 52 -7.57 -7.51 -3.89
CA HIS A 52 -8.36 -8.24 -4.87
C HIS A 52 -8.28 -7.59 -6.24
N VAL A 53 -8.48 -6.26 -6.31
CA VAL A 53 -8.38 -5.51 -7.57
C VAL A 53 -6.95 -5.52 -8.11
N ALA A 54 -5.94 -5.40 -7.24
CA ALA A 54 -4.53 -5.39 -7.65
C ALA A 54 -4.09 -6.66 -8.38
N VAL A 55 -4.70 -7.81 -8.07
CA VAL A 55 -4.31 -9.12 -8.60
C VAL A 55 -5.41 -9.84 -9.38
N ALA A 56 -6.50 -9.13 -9.69
CA ALA A 56 -7.61 -9.68 -10.47
C ALA A 56 -7.09 -10.28 -11.78
N ASN A 57 -7.52 -11.50 -12.10
CA ASN A 57 -7.12 -12.20 -13.32
C ASN A 57 -5.62 -12.49 -13.51
N ILE A 58 -4.76 -12.23 -12.52
CA ILE A 58 -3.34 -12.65 -12.52
C ILE A 58 -2.97 -13.52 -11.31
N SER A 59 -3.86 -13.62 -10.32
CA SER A 59 -3.72 -14.53 -9.18
C SER A 59 -5.08 -15.11 -8.78
N GLN A 60 -5.08 -16.36 -8.29
CA GLN A 60 -6.28 -17.00 -7.75
C GLN A 60 -6.61 -16.57 -6.31
N PHE A 61 -5.67 -15.99 -5.58
CA PHE A 61 -5.78 -15.78 -4.13
C PHE A 61 -5.96 -14.32 -3.72
N GLY A 62 -6.42 -13.45 -4.63
CA GLY A 62 -6.68 -12.04 -4.34
C GLY A 62 -7.77 -11.80 -3.30
N GLY A 63 -7.53 -10.87 -2.38
CA GLY A 63 -8.52 -10.40 -1.41
C GLY A 63 -8.71 -11.29 -0.18
N ARG A 64 -7.69 -12.07 0.18
CA ARG A 64 -7.67 -12.89 1.40
C ARG A 64 -6.26 -13.06 1.90
N PHE A 65 -6.11 -13.13 3.22
CA PHE A 65 -4.80 -13.40 3.81
C PHE A 65 -4.32 -14.82 3.49
N ARG A 66 -3.01 -14.96 3.33
CA ARG A 66 -2.36 -16.22 2.98
C ARG A 66 -2.50 -17.24 4.10
N ARG A 67 -2.60 -18.51 3.70
CA ARG A 67 -2.63 -19.66 4.62
C ARG A 67 -1.47 -20.62 4.38
N GLU A 68 -0.45 -20.14 3.69
CA GLU A 68 0.72 -20.89 3.27
C GLU A 68 2.00 -20.03 3.39
N PRO A 69 3.17 -20.66 3.48
CA PRO A 69 4.44 -19.93 3.49
C PRO A 69 4.70 -19.26 2.14
N ILE A 70 5.42 -18.15 2.19
CA ILE A 70 5.89 -17.39 1.03
C ILE A 70 7.33 -16.93 1.28
N TYR A 71 8.03 -16.57 0.21
CA TYR A 71 9.40 -16.06 0.27
C TYR A 71 9.46 -14.68 -0.36
N VAL A 72 10.11 -13.72 0.32
CA VAL A 72 10.15 -12.31 -0.09
C VAL A 72 11.58 -11.80 0.00
N GLY A 73 12.38 -12.08 -1.04
CA GLY A 73 13.80 -11.71 -1.05
C GLY A 73 14.53 -12.20 0.21
N ASN A 74 15.15 -11.27 0.94
CA ASN A 74 15.84 -11.55 2.21
C ASN A 74 14.96 -11.34 3.45
N HIS A 75 13.75 -10.81 3.30
CA HIS A 75 12.83 -10.57 4.40
C HIS A 75 12.14 -11.87 4.84
N LYS A 76 11.98 -12.05 6.15
CA LYS A 76 11.26 -13.19 6.75
C LYS A 76 9.94 -12.69 7.32
N PRO A 77 8.83 -12.78 6.56
CA PRO A 77 7.53 -12.37 7.08
C PRO A 77 7.08 -13.32 8.20
N PRO A 78 6.11 -12.89 9.04
CA PRO A 78 5.50 -13.74 10.05
C PRO A 78 5.02 -15.09 9.51
N HIS A 79 4.94 -16.09 10.37
CA HIS A 79 4.37 -17.38 9.97
C HIS A 79 2.89 -17.19 9.55
N PHE A 80 2.42 -17.92 8.53
CA PHE A 80 1.07 -17.70 7.97
C PHE A 80 -0.07 -17.90 8.99
N LYS A 81 0.16 -18.67 10.04
CA LYS A 81 -0.78 -18.88 11.15
C LYS A 81 -1.01 -17.63 12.00
N ASP A 82 -0.04 -16.72 12.00
CA ASP A 82 -0.04 -15.52 12.83
C ASP A 82 -0.45 -14.28 12.03
N VAL A 83 -0.66 -14.41 10.70
CA VAL A 83 -0.96 -13.29 9.80
C VAL A 83 -2.25 -12.60 10.21
N ASP A 84 -3.31 -13.34 10.54
CA ASP A 84 -4.59 -12.75 10.97
C ASP A 84 -4.38 -11.84 12.19
N GLU A 85 -3.66 -12.32 13.21
CA GLU A 85 -3.36 -11.55 14.42
C GLU A 85 -2.48 -10.32 14.13
N TRP A 86 -1.44 -10.47 13.30
CA TRP A 86 -0.60 -9.35 12.91
C TRP A 86 -1.37 -8.28 12.13
N MET A 87 -2.33 -8.68 11.30
CA MET A 87 -3.19 -7.75 10.57
C MET A 87 -4.18 -7.04 11.48
N ASP A 88 -4.76 -7.72 12.47
CA ASP A 88 -5.60 -7.08 13.49
C ASP A 88 -4.79 -6.04 14.27
N ARG A 89 -3.57 -6.37 14.71
CA ARG A 89 -2.67 -5.42 15.39
C ARG A 89 -2.27 -4.25 14.50
N PHE A 90 -2.02 -4.49 13.22
CA PHE A 90 -1.71 -3.44 12.26
C PHE A 90 -2.86 -2.44 12.13
N ILE A 91 -4.07 -2.95 11.93
CA ILE A 91 -5.28 -2.13 11.84
C ILE A 91 -5.52 -1.37 13.14
N SER A 92 -5.42 -2.03 14.30
CA SER A 92 -5.56 -1.39 15.62
C SER A 92 -4.55 -0.26 15.80
N THR A 93 -3.28 -0.50 15.47
CA THR A 93 -2.22 0.52 15.58
C THR A 93 -2.55 1.77 14.76
N VAL A 94 -3.01 1.60 13.52
CA VAL A 94 -3.40 2.73 12.66
C VAL A 94 -4.59 3.49 13.26
N GLN A 95 -5.61 2.78 13.74
CA GLN A 95 -6.82 3.39 14.30
C GLN A 95 -6.55 4.12 15.62
N GLU A 96 -5.75 3.53 16.51
CA GLU A 96 -5.44 4.07 17.84
C GLU A 96 -4.48 5.27 17.78
N ASN A 97 -3.55 5.28 16.82
CA ASN A 97 -2.60 6.38 16.64
C ASN A 97 -3.09 7.45 15.65
N TRP A 98 -4.34 7.34 15.19
CA TRP A 98 -4.90 8.22 14.16
C TRP A 98 -4.75 9.71 14.46
N TYR A 99 -4.94 10.12 15.71
CA TYR A 99 -4.84 11.52 16.15
C TYR A 99 -3.52 11.85 16.86
N VAL A 100 -2.61 10.89 16.95
CA VAL A 100 -1.32 11.03 17.64
C VAL A 100 -0.20 11.23 16.63
N TRP A 101 -0.22 10.42 15.57
CA TRP A 101 0.76 10.47 14.49
C TRP A 101 0.32 11.43 13.38
N THR A 102 1.31 12.05 12.76
CA THR A 102 1.20 12.82 11.53
C THR A 102 0.73 11.94 10.36
N GLU A 103 0.27 12.58 9.30
CA GLU A 103 -0.12 11.92 8.05
C GLU A 103 1.02 11.11 7.43
N THR A 104 2.25 11.62 7.50
CA THR A 104 3.44 10.94 6.98
C THR A 104 3.85 9.76 7.86
N GLU A 105 3.77 9.90 9.19
CA GLU A 105 4.04 8.79 10.12
C GLU A 105 3.06 7.62 9.90
N LEU A 106 1.75 7.90 9.82
CA LEU A 106 0.74 6.87 9.55
C LEU A 106 0.94 6.21 8.19
N ALA A 107 1.23 7.01 7.15
CA ALA A 107 1.48 6.49 5.81
C ALA A 107 2.76 5.62 5.77
N ALA A 108 3.84 6.05 6.44
CA ALA A 108 5.10 5.33 6.55
C ALA A 108 4.91 3.98 7.28
N TYR A 109 4.22 4.00 8.43
CA TYR A 109 3.87 2.79 9.16
C TYR A 109 3.00 1.87 8.31
N GLY A 110 1.98 2.39 7.63
CA GLY A 110 1.11 1.61 6.74
C GLY A 110 1.86 0.93 5.60
N LEU A 111 2.76 1.67 4.96
CA LEU A 111 3.59 1.18 3.87
C LEU A 111 4.53 0.07 4.35
N TRP A 112 5.30 0.33 5.41
CA TRP A 112 6.26 -0.64 5.94
C TRP A 112 5.56 -1.86 6.53
N ARG A 113 4.59 -1.67 7.44
CA ARG A 113 4.00 -2.75 8.21
C ARG A 113 3.26 -3.76 7.33
N LEU A 114 2.57 -3.32 6.27
CA LEU A 114 1.93 -4.24 5.33
C LEU A 114 2.98 -5.09 4.59
N ASN A 115 4.09 -4.49 4.14
CA ASN A 115 5.19 -5.22 3.52
C ASN A 115 5.89 -6.19 4.48
N TRP A 116 6.07 -5.77 5.74
CA TRP A 116 6.67 -6.58 6.80
C TRP A 116 5.81 -7.80 7.13
N ILE A 117 4.49 -7.64 7.29
CA ILE A 117 3.56 -8.77 7.52
C ILE A 117 3.47 -9.66 6.27
N HIS A 118 3.46 -9.01 5.10
CA HIS A 118 3.30 -9.63 3.79
C HIS A 118 2.07 -10.57 3.74
N PRO A 119 0.86 -10.03 3.96
CA PRO A 119 -0.31 -10.85 4.31
C PRO A 119 -0.94 -11.58 3.13
N PHE A 120 -0.66 -11.22 1.87
CA PHE A 120 -1.27 -11.81 0.68
C PHE A 120 -0.30 -12.75 -0.04
N ILE A 121 -0.83 -13.66 -0.88
CA ILE A 121 -0.02 -14.49 -1.78
C ILE A 121 0.64 -13.62 -2.84
N GLU A 122 -0.11 -12.68 -3.42
CA GLU A 122 0.36 -11.77 -4.46
C GLU A 122 -0.12 -10.35 -4.20
N GLY A 123 0.61 -9.38 -4.76
CA GLY A 123 0.18 -7.98 -4.78
C GLY A 123 0.40 -7.19 -3.48
N ASN A 124 1.24 -7.67 -2.57
CA ASN A 124 1.58 -6.98 -1.32
C ASN A 124 2.12 -5.57 -1.56
N GLY A 125 3.12 -5.41 -2.42
CA GLY A 125 3.68 -4.08 -2.72
C GLY A 125 2.69 -3.11 -3.37
N ARG A 126 1.80 -3.59 -4.25
CA ARG A 126 0.70 -2.77 -4.84
C ARG A 126 -0.28 -2.33 -3.77
N THR A 127 -0.67 -3.26 -2.88
CA THR A 127 -1.60 -2.99 -1.78
C THR A 127 -0.99 -2.04 -0.76
N ALA A 128 0.28 -2.21 -0.39
CA ALA A 128 0.99 -1.35 0.56
C ALA A 128 1.10 0.09 0.07
N ARG A 129 1.40 0.31 -1.22
CA ARG A 129 1.42 1.66 -1.80
C ARG A 129 0.04 2.31 -1.85
N ALA A 130 -1.01 1.55 -2.18
CA ALA A 130 -2.38 2.05 -2.13
C ALA A 130 -2.79 2.43 -0.69
N VAL A 131 -2.46 1.59 0.29
CA VAL A 131 -2.69 1.85 1.73
C VAL A 131 -1.93 3.08 2.21
N CYS A 132 -0.66 3.21 1.85
CA CYS A 132 0.15 4.40 2.13
C CYS A 132 -0.56 5.67 1.66
N TYR A 133 -1.04 5.68 0.41
CA TYR A 133 -1.71 6.85 -0.17
C TYR A 133 -3.09 7.11 0.42
N TYR A 134 -3.85 6.05 0.73
CA TYR A 134 -5.10 6.15 1.47
C TYR A 134 -4.89 6.89 2.80
N LEU A 135 -3.95 6.41 3.62
CA LEU A 135 -3.67 6.98 4.93
C LEU A 135 -3.20 8.43 4.80
N LEU A 136 -2.31 8.71 3.85
CA LEU A 136 -1.83 10.05 3.58
C LEU A 136 -2.98 11.01 3.24
N CYS A 137 -3.80 10.69 2.23
CA CYS A 137 -4.91 11.54 1.79
C CYS A 137 -5.95 11.75 2.90
N VAL A 138 -6.41 10.66 3.52
CA VAL A 138 -7.46 10.74 4.53
C VAL A 138 -6.96 11.51 5.76
N ARG A 139 -5.69 11.34 6.15
CA ARG A 139 -5.12 12.10 7.27
C ARG A 139 -4.85 13.56 6.93
N SER A 140 -4.44 13.87 5.71
CA SER A 140 -4.36 15.26 5.22
C SER A 140 -5.73 15.91 5.04
N GLY A 141 -6.83 15.14 5.12
CA GLY A 141 -8.20 15.66 5.03
C GLY A 141 -8.65 16.00 3.61
N ALA A 142 -7.92 15.53 2.58
CA ALA A 142 -8.27 15.76 1.18
C ALA A 142 -7.71 14.65 0.27
N LEU A 143 -8.36 14.45 -0.88
CA LEU A 143 -7.70 13.79 -2.00
C LEU A 143 -6.61 14.71 -2.55
N LEU A 144 -5.35 14.31 -2.41
CA LEU A 144 -4.20 15.13 -2.76
C LEU A 144 -4.09 15.32 -4.27
N HIS A 145 -3.87 16.56 -4.71
CA HIS A 145 -3.69 16.89 -6.13
C HIS A 145 -2.33 16.44 -6.66
N GLY A 146 -2.16 16.53 -7.99
CA GLY A 146 -0.91 16.21 -8.69
C GLY A 146 -1.11 15.13 -9.75
N ARG A 147 -0.41 15.27 -10.88
CA ARG A 147 -0.55 14.35 -12.03
C ARG A 147 0.01 12.95 -11.76
N LYS A 148 1.08 12.88 -10.96
CA LYS A 148 1.76 11.64 -10.62
C LYS A 148 1.76 11.48 -9.12
N ILE A 149 1.05 10.48 -8.65
CA ILE A 149 0.78 10.31 -7.22
C ILE A 149 1.88 9.54 -6.50
N VAL A 150 1.96 9.68 -5.18
CA VAL A 150 2.97 9.02 -4.32
C VAL A 150 3.12 7.52 -4.63
N PRO A 151 2.05 6.71 -4.81
CA PRO A 151 2.19 5.31 -5.22
C PRO A 151 3.04 5.07 -6.48
N GLU A 152 2.90 5.91 -7.50
CA GLU A 152 3.69 5.81 -8.73
C GLU A 152 5.12 6.30 -8.49
N ARG A 153 5.30 7.32 -7.66
CA ARG A 153 6.61 7.85 -7.31
C ARG A 153 7.44 6.86 -6.49
N ILE A 154 6.82 6.14 -5.56
CA ILE A 154 7.45 5.04 -4.82
C ILE A 154 7.90 3.92 -5.77
N ARG A 155 7.06 3.58 -6.77
CA ARG A 155 7.41 2.54 -7.75
C ARG A 155 8.65 2.94 -8.56
N ASP A 156 8.75 4.21 -8.92
CA ASP A 156 9.83 4.74 -9.73
C ASP A 156 11.13 4.95 -8.92
N ASP A 157 11.03 5.36 -7.65
CA ASP A 157 12.16 5.39 -6.70
C ASP A 157 12.30 4.07 -5.94
N ARG A 158 12.52 2.99 -6.69
CA ARG A 158 12.64 1.65 -6.10
C ARG A 158 13.77 1.55 -5.07
N LYS A 159 14.92 2.20 -5.33
CA LYS A 159 16.09 2.12 -4.44
C LYS A 159 15.88 2.85 -3.12
N GLY A 160 15.36 4.09 -3.16
CA GLY A 160 15.05 4.84 -1.95
C GLY A 160 14.02 4.11 -1.09
N TYR A 161 12.94 3.64 -1.73
CA TYR A 161 11.90 2.84 -1.09
C TYR A 161 12.42 1.54 -0.44
N GLU A 162 13.20 0.73 -1.16
CA GLU A 162 13.77 -0.51 -0.61
C GLU A 162 14.74 -0.24 0.55
N SER A 163 15.50 0.87 0.47
CA SER A 163 16.43 1.27 1.54
C SER A 163 15.67 1.65 2.82
N ALA A 164 14.59 2.42 2.68
CA ALA A 164 13.74 2.81 3.80
C ALA A 164 13.02 1.62 4.46
N LEU A 165 12.60 0.61 3.68
CA LEU A 165 12.06 -0.63 4.24
C LEU A 165 13.10 -1.36 5.09
N ILE A 166 14.32 -1.51 4.58
CA ILE A 166 15.42 -2.18 5.28
C ILE A 166 15.80 -1.44 6.56
N ALA A 167 15.78 -0.11 6.54
CA ALA A 167 16.02 0.70 7.73
C ALA A 167 14.96 0.44 8.82
N ALA A 168 13.67 0.49 8.44
CA ALA A 168 12.58 0.20 9.37
C ALA A 168 12.62 -1.25 9.91
N ASP A 169 13.00 -2.22 9.09
CA ASP A 169 13.21 -3.61 9.54
C ASP A 169 14.30 -3.71 10.61
N ARG A 170 15.43 -3.00 10.43
CA ARG A 170 16.53 -2.99 11.41
C ARG A 170 16.11 -2.37 12.74
N GLU A 171 15.38 -1.25 12.70
CA GLU A 171 14.86 -0.61 13.90
C GLU A 171 13.89 -1.54 14.64
N TRP A 172 12.99 -2.20 13.89
CA TRP A 172 12.06 -3.16 14.46
C TRP A 172 12.76 -4.35 15.12
N ASP A 173 13.79 -4.91 14.46
CA ASP A 173 14.60 -5.99 15.01
C ASP A 173 15.38 -5.57 16.27
N ALA A 174 15.73 -4.28 16.38
CA ALA A 174 16.33 -3.69 17.57
C ALA A 174 15.30 -3.39 18.70
N GLY A 175 14.00 -3.61 18.45
CA GLY A 175 12.92 -3.37 19.40
C GLY A 175 12.38 -1.93 19.37
N HIS A 176 12.65 -1.19 18.30
CA HIS A 176 12.19 0.18 18.10
C HIS A 176 11.12 0.24 17.02
N LEU A 177 10.00 0.91 17.30
CA LEU A 177 9.03 1.27 16.28
C LEU A 177 9.44 2.62 15.69
N ASN A 178 10.36 2.58 14.72
CA ASN A 178 10.94 3.75 14.09
C ASN A 178 10.97 3.57 12.57
N PHE A 179 10.42 4.55 11.85
CA PHE A 179 10.31 4.57 10.40
C PHE A 179 10.68 5.94 9.82
N ALA A 180 11.57 6.68 10.50
CA ALA A 180 11.99 8.03 10.10
C ALA A 180 12.52 8.11 8.66
N GLU A 181 13.34 7.14 8.21
CA GLU A 181 13.83 7.11 6.82
C GLU A 181 12.69 6.93 5.80
N MET A 182 11.64 6.18 6.18
CA MET A 182 10.44 6.02 5.35
C MET A 182 9.62 7.31 5.32
N GLU A 183 9.51 8.02 6.44
CA GLU A 183 8.82 9.32 6.50
C GLU A 183 9.51 10.36 5.64
N GLU A 184 10.84 10.48 5.75
CA GLU A 184 11.64 11.40 4.94
C GLU A 184 11.47 11.11 3.45
N CYS A 185 11.52 9.82 3.07
CA CYS A 185 11.25 9.38 1.71
C CYS A 185 9.84 9.81 1.25
N LEU A 186 8.80 9.50 2.03
CA LEU A 186 7.43 9.84 1.67
C LEU A 186 7.18 11.35 1.61
N ALA A 187 7.77 12.13 2.52
CA ALA A 187 7.67 13.59 2.52
C ALA A 187 8.23 14.19 1.22
N ALA A 188 9.39 13.72 0.77
CA ALA A 188 9.99 14.17 -0.50
C ALA A 188 9.12 13.78 -1.71
N LEU A 189 8.58 12.56 -1.74
CA LEU A 189 7.70 12.12 -2.84
C LEU A 189 6.36 12.85 -2.84
N LEU A 190 5.81 13.17 -1.66
CA LEU A 190 4.60 13.96 -1.51
C LEU A 190 4.83 15.39 -1.99
N GLN A 191 5.92 16.04 -1.56
CA GLN A 191 6.27 17.38 -2.03
C GLN A 191 6.35 17.41 -3.56
N ALA A 192 7.02 16.45 -4.17
CA ALA A 192 7.11 16.34 -5.63
C ALA A 192 5.75 16.06 -6.31
N GLN A 193 4.81 15.40 -5.63
CA GLN A 193 3.43 15.27 -6.13
C GLN A 193 2.73 16.63 -6.12
N LEU A 194 2.77 17.37 -5.02
CA LEU A 194 2.07 18.64 -4.84
C LEU A 194 2.63 19.75 -5.75
N GLU A 195 3.93 19.74 -6.04
CA GLU A 195 4.56 20.68 -6.99
C GLU A 195 4.25 20.34 -8.46
N ASN A 196 3.77 19.13 -8.75
CA ASN A 196 3.45 18.67 -10.10
C ASN A 196 2.03 19.06 -10.51
N ASP A 197 1.80 20.38 -10.58
CA ASP A 197 0.58 20.94 -11.15
C ASP A 197 0.61 20.83 -12.68
N GLY A 198 -0.34 20.08 -13.22
CA GLY A 198 -0.82 20.25 -14.58
C GLY A 198 -2.18 19.61 -14.71
N LEU A 199 -2.82 19.85 -15.86
CA LEU A 199 -4.23 19.54 -16.10
C LEU A 199 -4.63 18.17 -15.52
N PRO A 200 -5.78 18.08 -14.84
CA PRO A 200 -6.19 16.88 -14.12
C PRO A 200 -6.19 15.67 -15.06
N TYR A 201 -5.74 14.53 -14.53
CA TYR A 201 -5.88 13.24 -15.19
C TYR A 201 -7.36 13.00 -15.48
N GLN A 202 -7.76 13.19 -16.74
CA GLN A 202 -9.01 12.66 -17.24
C GLN A 202 -8.79 11.16 -17.39
N GLY A 203 -9.37 10.38 -16.48
CA GLY A 203 -9.50 8.94 -16.65
C GLY A 203 -9.99 8.65 -18.07
N ALA A 204 -9.42 7.60 -18.67
CA ALA A 204 -9.61 7.25 -20.07
C ALA A 204 -11.08 7.35 -20.50
N VAL A 205 -11.34 8.16 -21.53
CA VAL A 205 -12.50 8.02 -22.42
C VAL A 205 -12.14 7.02 -23.50
#